data_AF-A0A292E5R7-F1
#
_entry.id   AF-A0A292E5R7-F1
#
_cell.length_a   1.000
_cell.length_b   1.000
_cell.length_c   1.000
_cell.angle_alpha   90.00
_cell.angle_beta   90.00
_cell.angle_gamma   90.00
#
_symmetry.space_group_name_H-M   'P 1'
#
loop_
_entity.id
_entity.type
_entity.pdbx_description
1 polymer ?
#
loop_
_entity_poly.entity_id
_entity_poly.type
_entity_poly.pdbx_seq_one_letter_code
_entity_poly.pdbx_strand_id
1 'polypeptide(L)'
;MALRHELLDSNADKRELTPAFAACLNAHGMYETMRFVLRLSPLNHSLIEQFETDQSISVPVSSEAIQAYSTYIHETIHWWQHVGSTSGRLLSLSYLAQSHSSIEDLRKVLATNGPIKPLKAYTDRVLMQEGDAAQAKLASANTAVNNALDVEYYKHYALSPRENIRWMIEEKHFQCVGHGYFIVYGQLVGLLASMIDQEFSVLPDIDSWDAEIARLSEEKVEGYYWRSRVKLPAVGMRAVYEGQARFVQLQFLDGASSSERLTMSDWRERGYLSGVYVEAFDAFLKLSGAEWPERLDDPLVALFLLVCDLAINPTRGMPIEIENFEEFITDVDVGLRFTRICQAVRELPHLQTAITEFSREQYLSVADELTELTGYDHPMSALDAIRGWSGKLPDLAALMEEYRTFEYSPVNVPIRVFLSHFVAFCQDKFAHPEFFCWPGIYMSGQRHKPEARTLWLRHLSLFSDRGDRNGVYPRKWPDRSEKAVMETFNRFYGSMALYDLTRQWILEDGPFVCDFRWLAEHYDQDRANKWGNDSFRQVYGVTLEDFQILGAEGG
;
A
#
# COMPACT_ATOMS: atom_id res chain seq x y z
N MET A 1 26.93 21.63 -1.65
CA MET A 1 27.00 20.22 -2.08
C MET A 1 26.68 20.13 -3.58
N ALA A 2 27.42 19.36 -4.38
CA ALA A 2 27.04 19.07 -5.76
C ALA A 2 26.02 17.92 -5.75
N LEU A 3 24.73 18.25 -5.79
CA LEU A 3 23.65 17.28 -5.85
C LEU A 3 23.63 16.58 -7.21
N ARG A 4 23.59 15.24 -7.23
CA ARG A 4 23.50 14.45 -8.48
C ARG A 4 22.07 13.97 -8.70
N HIS A 5 21.35 14.56 -9.66
CA HIS A 5 19.96 14.21 -9.96
C HIS A 5 19.79 12.69 -10.26
N GLU A 6 20.80 12.12 -10.92
CA GLU A 6 20.93 10.69 -11.27
C GLU A 6 20.93 9.71 -10.08
N LEU A 7 20.94 10.18 -8.82
CA LEU A 7 20.86 9.31 -7.64
C LEU A 7 19.47 9.28 -6.99
N LEU A 8 18.56 10.19 -7.39
CA LEU A 8 17.33 10.50 -6.66
C LEU A 8 16.04 10.29 -7.45
N ASP A 9 16.09 10.20 -8.77
CA ASP A 9 14.89 10.00 -9.59
C ASP A 9 14.56 8.51 -9.76
N SER A 10 13.42 8.07 -9.23
CA SER A 10 12.76 6.95 -9.90
C SER A 10 12.30 7.47 -11.27
N ASN A 11 12.32 6.67 -12.35
CA ASN A 11 11.63 7.02 -13.59
C ASN A 11 10.12 7.04 -13.30
N ALA A 12 9.67 8.13 -12.69
CA ALA A 12 8.29 8.44 -12.41
C ALA A 12 7.68 8.87 -13.74
N ASP A 13 7.19 7.89 -14.52
CA ASP A 13 6.15 8.20 -15.52
C ASP A 13 5.35 6.99 -16.03
N LYS A 14 5.78 5.74 -15.79
CA LYS A 14 4.97 4.56 -16.14
C LYS A 14 5.19 3.41 -15.16
N ARG A 15 4.44 3.38 -14.05
CA ARG A 15 4.19 2.11 -13.37
C ARG A 15 2.88 1.55 -13.92
N GLU A 16 2.97 0.43 -14.62
CA GLU A 16 1.80 -0.31 -15.11
C GLU A 16 0.92 -0.65 -13.91
N LEU A 17 -0.34 -0.20 -13.96
CA LEU A 17 -1.38 -0.57 -12.99
C LEU A 17 -1.80 -2.03 -13.17
N THR A 18 -1.44 -2.62 -14.31
CA THR A 18 -1.41 -4.05 -14.56
C THR A 18 -0.34 -4.69 -13.65
N PRO A 19 -0.66 -5.70 -12.83
CA PRO A 19 0.31 -6.50 -12.10
C PRO A 19 1.06 -7.45 -13.05
N ALA A 20 1.53 -6.93 -14.19
CA ALA A 20 2.50 -7.65 -14.99
C ALA A 20 3.77 -7.78 -14.14
N PHE A 21 4.12 -9.01 -13.79
CA PHE A 21 5.33 -9.32 -13.04
C PHE A 21 6.62 -9.14 -13.90
N ALA A 22 6.71 -8.08 -14.70
CA ALA A 22 7.85 -7.74 -15.55
C ALA A 22 9.06 -7.18 -14.76
N ALA A 23 10.28 -7.55 -15.16
CA ALA A 23 11.51 -7.12 -14.49
C ALA A 23 11.65 -5.58 -14.45
N CYS A 24 11.76 -5.02 -13.24
CA CYS A 24 11.94 -3.57 -13.04
C CYS A 24 13.42 -3.25 -12.86
N LEU A 25 14.10 -2.92 -13.97
CA LEU A 25 15.54 -2.57 -14.00
C LEU A 25 15.79 -1.06 -14.13
N ASN A 26 14.75 -0.21 -14.13
CA ASN A 26 14.84 1.17 -14.64
C ASN A 26 14.55 2.28 -13.61
N ALA A 27 14.73 2.08 -12.30
CA ALA A 27 14.52 3.13 -11.27
C ALA A 27 15.66 3.17 -10.24
N HIS A 28 16.08 4.37 -9.80
CA HIS A 28 17.15 4.54 -8.80
C HIS A 28 16.77 4.06 -7.39
N GLY A 29 15.47 4.02 -7.12
CA GLY A 29 14.80 3.37 -6.00
C GLY A 29 13.35 3.04 -6.40
N MET A 30 12.80 1.92 -5.93
CA MET A 30 11.37 1.60 -6.05
C MET A 30 10.93 0.56 -5.02
N TYR A 31 9.95 0.90 -4.19
CA TYR A 31 9.12 -0.07 -3.51
C TYR A 31 8.02 -0.60 -4.45
N GLU A 32 8.03 -1.91 -4.71
CA GLU A 32 7.06 -2.57 -5.57
C GLU A 32 5.95 -3.24 -4.76
N THR A 33 4.77 -2.65 -4.79
CA THR A 33 3.63 -2.96 -3.90
C THR A 33 3.01 -4.34 -4.14
N MET A 34 3.24 -4.92 -5.31
CA MET A 34 2.78 -6.27 -5.69
C MET A 34 3.79 -7.37 -5.39
N ARG A 35 5.06 -6.98 -5.19
CA ARG A 35 6.18 -7.90 -4.95
C ARG A 35 6.74 -7.76 -3.55
N PHE A 36 6.39 -6.68 -2.87
CA PHE A 36 6.81 -6.34 -1.51
C PHE A 36 8.33 -6.24 -1.39
N VAL A 37 8.97 -5.68 -2.41
CA VAL A 37 10.43 -5.53 -2.51
C VAL A 37 10.80 -4.06 -2.56
N LEU A 38 11.79 -3.69 -1.75
CA LEU A 38 12.50 -2.42 -1.91
C LEU A 38 13.67 -2.62 -2.88
N ARG A 39 13.61 -1.98 -4.05
CA ARG A 39 14.68 -2.02 -5.04
C ARG A 39 15.49 -0.73 -4.98
N LEU A 40 16.82 -0.83 -4.99
CA LEU A 40 17.72 0.32 -5.11
C LEU A 40 18.71 0.09 -6.25
N SER A 41 19.16 1.17 -6.89
CA SER A 41 20.23 1.05 -7.87
C SER A 41 21.50 0.43 -7.26
N PRO A 42 22.29 -0.32 -8.04
CA PRO A 42 23.60 -0.84 -7.60
C PRO A 42 24.53 0.19 -6.96
N LEU A 43 24.49 1.42 -7.48
CA LEU A 43 25.28 2.53 -6.96
C LEU A 43 24.80 2.93 -5.56
N ASN A 44 23.49 3.06 -5.34
CA ASN A 44 22.91 3.34 -4.03
C ASN A 44 23.23 2.22 -3.02
N HIS A 45 23.14 0.95 -3.42
CA HIS A 45 23.56 -0.18 -2.58
C HIS A 45 25.01 -0.06 -2.14
N SER A 46 25.93 0.13 -3.09
CA SER A 46 27.37 0.23 -2.78
C SER A 46 27.71 1.38 -1.83
N LEU A 47 26.99 2.51 -1.93
CA LEU A 47 27.20 3.69 -1.09
C LEU A 47 26.61 3.51 0.31
N ILE A 48 25.50 2.78 0.44
CA ILE A 48 24.86 2.48 1.72
C ILE A 48 25.65 1.39 2.48
N GLU A 49 26.14 0.35 1.80
CA GLU A 49 26.96 -0.68 2.44
C GLU A 49 28.25 -0.09 3.03
N GLN A 50 28.91 0.83 2.31
CA GLN A 50 30.06 1.59 2.82
C GLN A 50 29.73 2.34 4.12
N PHE A 51 28.52 2.91 4.22
CA PHE A 51 28.03 3.59 5.43
C PHE A 51 27.78 2.65 6.62
N GLU A 52 27.36 1.39 6.38
CA GLU A 52 27.07 0.42 7.44
C GLU A 52 28.32 -0.32 7.97
N THR A 53 29.33 -0.53 7.10
CA THR A 53 30.59 -1.20 7.46
C THR A 53 31.61 -0.29 8.16
N ASP A 54 31.65 1.00 7.86
CA ASP A 54 32.60 1.95 8.48
C ASP A 54 32.14 2.40 9.88
N GLN A 55 32.07 1.46 10.81
CA GLN A 55 31.94 1.74 12.26
C GLN A 55 33.28 2.22 12.87
N SER A 56 34.36 2.33 12.08
CA SER A 56 35.63 2.91 12.50
C SER A 56 35.70 4.41 12.21
N ILE A 57 35.49 5.17 13.28
CA ILE A 57 35.76 6.59 13.50
C ILE A 57 36.95 7.11 12.66
N SER A 58 36.71 7.88 11.59
CA SER A 58 37.49 9.09 11.19
C SER A 58 37.22 9.63 9.78
N VAL A 59 36.49 8.94 8.90
CA VAL A 59 36.20 9.46 7.55
C VAL A 59 34.86 10.22 7.56
N PRO A 60 34.80 11.48 7.11
CA PRO A 60 33.55 12.19 6.93
C PRO A 60 32.69 11.46 5.90
N VAL A 61 31.42 11.21 6.22
CA VAL A 61 30.45 10.63 5.29
C VAL A 61 30.39 11.49 4.03
N SER A 62 30.52 10.88 2.85
CA SER A 62 30.50 11.62 1.59
C SER A 62 29.09 12.18 1.29
N SER A 63 29.05 13.29 0.55
CA SER A 63 27.78 13.88 0.07
C SER A 63 26.96 12.89 -0.75
N GLU A 64 27.62 12.07 -1.56
CA GLU A 64 26.99 11.01 -2.37
C GLU A 64 26.38 9.92 -1.50
N ALA A 65 27.02 9.53 -0.39
CA ALA A 65 26.47 8.55 0.55
C ALA A 65 25.23 9.10 1.28
N ILE A 66 25.26 10.37 1.71
CA ILE A 66 24.07 11.04 2.28
C ILE A 66 22.93 11.07 1.27
N GLN A 67 23.25 11.38 0.01
CA GLN A 67 22.27 11.42 -1.07
C GLN A 67 21.65 10.04 -1.34
N ALA A 68 22.46 8.99 -1.43
CA ALA A 68 21.99 7.61 -1.59
C ALA A 68 21.13 7.16 -0.40
N TYR A 69 21.54 7.49 0.82
CA TYR A 69 20.76 7.17 2.03
C TYR A 69 19.41 7.89 2.05
N SER A 70 19.31 9.09 1.48
CA SER A 70 18.03 9.77 1.34
C SER A 70 17.05 9.05 0.41
N THR A 71 17.53 8.46 -0.69
CA THR A 71 16.70 7.61 -1.58
C THR A 71 16.24 6.38 -0.83
N TYR A 72 17.12 5.78 -0.01
CA TYR A 72 16.72 4.68 0.84
C TYR A 72 15.65 5.07 1.87
N ILE A 73 15.74 6.27 2.46
CA ILE A 73 14.67 6.80 3.32
C ILE A 73 13.37 6.91 2.53
N HIS A 74 13.38 7.51 1.34
CA HIS A 74 12.21 7.66 0.48
C HIS A 74 11.48 6.32 0.27
N GLU A 75 12.21 5.29 -0.16
CA GLU A 75 11.62 3.97 -0.39
C GLU A 75 11.19 3.26 0.90
N THR A 76 11.86 3.54 2.02
CA THR A 76 11.44 3.03 3.34
C THR A 76 10.14 3.67 3.80
N ILE A 77 9.89 4.95 3.49
CA ILE A 77 8.60 5.59 3.75
C ILE A 77 7.49 4.94 2.92
N HIS A 78 7.74 4.60 1.66
CA HIS A 78 6.77 3.80 0.90
C HIS A 78 6.49 2.45 1.54
N TRP A 79 7.52 1.75 2.02
CA TRP A 79 7.30 0.52 2.79
C TRP A 79 6.40 0.77 4.01
N TRP A 80 6.64 1.83 4.79
CA TRP A 80 5.80 2.18 5.94
C TRP A 80 4.37 2.54 5.56
N GLN A 81 4.17 3.28 4.48
CA GLN A 81 2.84 3.56 3.94
C GLN A 81 2.13 2.24 3.64
N HIS A 82 2.79 1.28 2.98
CA HIS A 82 2.18 0.02 2.56
C HIS A 82 1.95 -1.01 3.67
N VAL A 83 2.86 -1.13 4.65
CA VAL A 83 2.75 -2.12 5.73
C VAL A 83 2.12 -1.56 7.00
N GLY A 84 2.24 -0.25 7.23
CA GLY A 84 1.94 0.41 8.50
C GLY A 84 0.72 1.32 8.48
N SER A 85 0.22 1.75 7.30
CA SER A 85 -1.01 2.55 7.20
C SER A 85 -2.23 1.72 6.84
N THR A 86 -3.42 2.18 7.25
CA THR A 86 -4.69 1.52 6.89
C THR A 86 -4.89 1.48 5.37
N SER A 87 -4.70 2.60 4.67
CA SER A 87 -4.92 2.65 3.21
C SER A 87 -3.91 1.79 2.45
N GLY A 88 -2.65 1.78 2.91
CA GLY A 88 -1.60 0.99 2.30
C GLY A 88 -1.77 -0.50 2.55
N ARG A 89 -2.28 -0.89 3.72
CA ARG A 89 -2.67 -2.27 4.00
C ARG A 89 -3.78 -2.73 3.06
N LEU A 90 -4.82 -1.90 2.90
CA LEU A 90 -5.91 -2.17 1.97
C LEU A 90 -5.38 -2.38 0.54
N LEU A 91 -4.55 -1.45 0.07
CA LEU A 91 -3.97 -1.51 -1.26
C LEU A 91 -3.09 -2.75 -1.45
N SER A 92 -2.19 -3.03 -0.49
CA SER A 92 -1.22 -4.13 -0.51
C SER A 92 -1.87 -5.50 -0.45
N LEU A 93 -2.92 -5.67 0.36
CA LEU A 93 -3.56 -6.95 0.59
C LEU A 93 -4.78 -7.19 -0.30
N SER A 94 -5.27 -6.18 -1.03
CA SER A 94 -6.49 -6.27 -1.85
C SER A 94 -6.53 -7.50 -2.77
N TYR A 95 -5.49 -7.77 -3.55
CA TYR A 95 -5.47 -8.95 -4.43
C TYR A 95 -5.35 -10.28 -3.66
N LEU A 96 -4.65 -10.30 -2.53
CA LEU A 96 -4.57 -11.47 -1.68
C LEU A 96 -5.97 -11.78 -1.13
N ALA A 97 -6.64 -10.77 -0.58
CA ALA A 97 -7.99 -10.88 -0.06
C ALA A 97 -9.01 -11.27 -1.14
N GLN A 98 -8.92 -10.68 -2.32
CA GLN A 98 -9.74 -11.06 -3.46
C GLN A 98 -9.51 -12.51 -3.90
N SER A 99 -8.25 -12.93 -4.00
CA SER A 99 -7.92 -14.30 -4.38
C SER A 99 -8.47 -15.30 -3.35
N HIS A 100 -8.24 -15.05 -2.06
CA HIS A 100 -8.74 -15.90 -0.95
C HIS A 100 -10.26 -15.99 -0.93
N SER A 101 -10.95 -14.85 -1.01
CA SER A 101 -12.42 -14.81 -1.04
C SER A 101 -13.02 -15.51 -2.27
N SER A 102 -12.26 -15.61 -3.37
CA SER A 102 -12.74 -16.25 -4.61
C SER A 102 -12.43 -17.74 -4.71
N ILE A 103 -11.62 -18.34 -3.82
CA ILE A 103 -11.18 -19.75 -3.94
C ILE A 103 -12.36 -20.71 -4.06
N GLU A 104 -13.37 -20.57 -3.22
CA GLU A 104 -14.51 -21.50 -3.21
C GLU A 104 -15.35 -21.38 -4.48
N ASP A 105 -15.60 -20.16 -4.94
CA ASP A 105 -16.34 -19.92 -6.18
C ASP A 105 -15.57 -20.41 -7.39
N LEU A 106 -14.26 -20.20 -7.45
CA LEU A 106 -13.41 -20.72 -8.51
C LEU A 106 -13.41 -22.26 -8.54
N ARG A 107 -13.42 -22.93 -7.38
CA ARG A 107 -13.60 -24.39 -7.32
C ARG A 107 -14.97 -24.83 -7.83
N LYS A 108 -16.04 -24.09 -7.53
CA LYS A 108 -17.38 -24.36 -8.08
C LYS A 108 -17.39 -24.16 -9.60
N VAL A 109 -16.72 -23.13 -10.12
CA VAL A 109 -16.56 -22.89 -11.57
C VAL A 109 -15.87 -24.08 -12.23
N LEU A 110 -14.77 -24.59 -11.67
CA LEU A 110 -14.10 -25.79 -12.21
C LEU A 110 -15.02 -27.00 -12.24
N ALA A 111 -15.84 -27.19 -11.20
CA ALA A 111 -16.77 -28.31 -11.12
C ALA A 111 -17.97 -28.20 -12.08
N THR A 112 -18.40 -26.98 -12.42
CA THR A 112 -19.65 -26.73 -13.16
C THR A 112 -19.43 -26.31 -14.61
N ASN A 113 -18.47 -25.42 -14.86
CA ASN A 113 -18.13 -24.88 -16.18
C ASN A 113 -16.87 -25.52 -16.77
N GLY A 114 -16.02 -26.14 -15.93
CA GLY A 114 -14.72 -26.67 -16.32
C GLY A 114 -13.61 -25.62 -16.32
N PRO A 115 -12.37 -26.02 -16.65
CA PRO A 115 -11.21 -25.12 -16.69
C PRO A 115 -11.23 -24.24 -17.95
N ILE A 116 -11.71 -23.00 -17.83
CA ILE A 116 -11.82 -22.02 -18.94
C ILE A 116 -11.12 -20.71 -18.56
N LYS A 117 -10.35 -20.11 -19.48
CA LYS A 117 -9.64 -18.82 -19.30
C LYS A 117 -9.79 -17.87 -20.52
N PRO A 118 -9.93 -16.55 -20.33
CA PRO A 118 -10.26 -15.91 -19.06
C PRO A 118 -11.72 -16.09 -18.68
N LEU A 119 -11.97 -16.13 -17.38
CA LEU A 119 -13.31 -16.29 -16.83
C LEU A 119 -14.20 -15.09 -17.19
N LYS A 120 -13.65 -13.88 -17.22
CA LYS A 120 -14.37 -12.67 -17.65
C LYS A 120 -14.88 -12.78 -19.09
N ALA A 121 -14.04 -13.22 -20.04
CA ALA A 121 -14.48 -13.37 -21.43
C ALA A 121 -15.54 -14.48 -21.56
N TYR A 122 -15.42 -15.54 -20.77
CA TYR A 122 -16.43 -16.60 -20.72
C TYR A 122 -17.79 -16.06 -20.24
N THR A 123 -17.84 -15.37 -19.09
CA THR A 123 -19.08 -14.82 -18.54
C THR A 123 -19.71 -13.80 -19.48
N ASP A 124 -18.91 -12.88 -20.04
CA ASP A 124 -19.37 -11.87 -21.00
C ASP A 124 -20.02 -12.51 -22.25
N ARG A 125 -19.39 -13.55 -22.83
CA ARG A 125 -19.91 -14.25 -24.02
C ARG A 125 -21.20 -15.00 -23.73
N VAL A 126 -21.27 -15.70 -22.61
CA VAL A 126 -22.44 -16.50 -22.24
C VAL A 126 -23.63 -15.60 -21.90
N LEU A 127 -23.41 -14.51 -21.15
CA LEU A 127 -24.45 -13.50 -20.90
C LEU A 127 -24.96 -12.86 -22.20
N MET A 128 -24.07 -12.56 -23.15
CA MET A 128 -24.46 -12.01 -24.44
C MET A 128 -25.33 -12.97 -25.26
N GLN A 129 -25.06 -14.29 -25.18
CA GLN A 129 -25.77 -15.31 -25.95
C GLN A 129 -27.09 -15.74 -25.34
N GLU A 130 -27.15 -15.85 -24.01
CA GLU A 130 -28.27 -16.48 -23.29
C GLU A 130 -29.05 -15.51 -22.39
N GLY A 131 -28.56 -14.29 -22.20
CA GLY A 131 -29.21 -13.27 -21.37
C GLY A 131 -29.40 -13.72 -19.91
N ASP A 132 -30.52 -13.31 -19.31
CA ASP A 132 -30.81 -13.56 -17.88
C ASP A 132 -30.93 -15.04 -17.52
N ALA A 133 -31.22 -15.92 -18.49
CA ALA A 133 -31.27 -17.36 -18.27
C ALA A 133 -29.91 -17.95 -17.85
N ALA A 134 -28.80 -17.26 -18.15
CA ALA A 134 -27.46 -17.68 -17.77
C ALA A 134 -27.05 -17.29 -16.33
N GLN A 135 -27.80 -16.43 -15.63
CA GLN A 135 -27.38 -15.90 -14.33
C GLN A 135 -27.13 -17.01 -13.30
N ALA A 136 -28.05 -17.95 -13.17
CA ALA A 136 -27.95 -19.04 -12.18
C ALA A 136 -26.71 -19.93 -12.42
N LYS A 137 -26.37 -20.21 -13.69
CA LYS A 137 -25.21 -21.05 -14.04
C LYS A 137 -23.88 -20.30 -14.02
N LEU A 138 -23.91 -18.97 -14.06
CA LEU A 138 -22.72 -18.12 -14.02
C LEU A 138 -22.48 -17.51 -12.65
N ALA A 139 -23.34 -17.76 -11.65
CA ALA A 139 -23.31 -17.08 -10.35
C ALA A 139 -21.90 -17.04 -9.73
N SER A 140 -21.25 -18.20 -9.51
CA SER A 140 -19.89 -18.24 -8.95
C SER A 140 -18.84 -17.60 -9.86
N ALA A 141 -18.98 -17.72 -11.19
CA ALA A 141 -18.06 -17.08 -12.13
C ALA A 141 -18.19 -15.55 -12.09
N ASN A 142 -19.41 -15.05 -12.04
CA ASN A 142 -19.71 -13.62 -11.92
C ASN A 142 -19.21 -13.07 -10.58
N THR A 143 -19.38 -13.78 -9.47
CA THR A 143 -18.82 -13.38 -8.16
C THR A 143 -17.31 -13.21 -8.25
N ALA A 144 -16.58 -14.19 -8.77
CA ALA A 144 -15.13 -14.12 -8.89
C ALA A 144 -14.66 -13.00 -9.83
N VAL A 145 -15.34 -12.81 -10.97
CA VAL A 145 -15.02 -11.76 -11.95
C VAL A 145 -15.32 -10.37 -11.40
N ASN A 146 -16.49 -10.16 -10.82
CA ASN A 146 -16.89 -8.86 -10.27
C ASN A 146 -15.97 -8.47 -9.13
N ASN A 147 -15.72 -9.36 -8.17
CA ASN A 147 -14.79 -9.12 -7.06
C ASN A 147 -13.39 -8.72 -7.56
N ALA A 148 -12.88 -9.38 -8.61
CA ALA A 148 -11.60 -9.04 -9.20
C ALA A 148 -11.61 -7.66 -9.87
N LEU A 149 -12.68 -7.32 -10.59
CA LEU A 149 -12.84 -6.02 -11.23
C LEU A 149 -13.04 -4.89 -10.21
N ASP A 150 -13.79 -5.12 -9.14
CA ASP A 150 -14.01 -4.14 -8.07
C ASP A 150 -12.71 -3.75 -7.37
N VAL A 151 -11.80 -4.72 -7.17
CA VAL A 151 -10.44 -4.44 -6.68
C VAL A 151 -9.66 -3.58 -7.67
N GLU A 152 -9.72 -3.85 -8.98
CA GLU A 152 -9.09 -3.00 -9.99
C GLU A 152 -9.67 -1.58 -9.98
N TYR A 153 -10.99 -1.45 -9.98
CA TYR A 153 -11.68 -0.16 -9.95
C TYR A 153 -11.33 0.65 -8.69
N TYR A 154 -11.36 0.02 -7.51
CA TYR A 154 -10.91 0.66 -6.27
C TYR A 154 -9.49 1.19 -6.40
N LYS A 155 -8.55 0.36 -6.87
CA LYS A 155 -7.14 0.76 -6.98
C LYS A 155 -6.94 1.91 -7.96
N HIS A 156 -7.55 1.83 -9.14
CA HIS A 156 -7.48 2.88 -10.15
C HIS A 156 -8.04 4.21 -9.62
N TYR A 157 -9.21 4.15 -8.96
CA TYR A 157 -9.82 5.32 -8.38
C TYR A 157 -8.99 5.90 -7.23
N ALA A 158 -8.60 5.08 -6.25
CA ALA A 158 -7.89 5.54 -5.06
C ALA A 158 -6.51 6.15 -5.41
N LEU A 159 -5.77 5.55 -6.36
CA LEU A 159 -4.44 6.03 -6.76
C LEU A 159 -4.48 7.33 -7.56
N SER A 160 -5.32 7.40 -8.59
CA SER A 160 -5.38 8.51 -9.54
C SER A 160 -6.84 8.76 -10.00
N PRO A 161 -7.71 9.30 -9.13
CA PRO A 161 -9.15 9.36 -9.38
C PRO A 161 -9.50 10.20 -10.61
N ARG A 162 -8.82 11.34 -10.80
CA ARG A 162 -9.08 12.27 -11.92
C ARG A 162 -8.67 11.70 -13.28
N GLU A 163 -7.64 10.85 -13.30
CA GLU A 163 -7.14 10.21 -14.52
C GLU A 163 -8.05 9.06 -14.92
N ASN A 164 -8.47 8.25 -13.94
CA ASN A 164 -9.15 6.98 -14.20
C ASN A 164 -10.67 7.08 -14.32
N ILE A 165 -11.31 8.06 -13.67
CA ILE A 165 -12.77 8.04 -13.57
C ILE A 165 -13.49 8.04 -14.93
N ARG A 166 -12.88 8.64 -15.96
CA ARG A 166 -13.51 8.80 -17.29
C ARG A 166 -13.80 7.47 -17.96
N TRP A 167 -12.83 6.55 -17.96
CA TRP A 167 -13.03 5.23 -18.56
C TRP A 167 -13.85 4.33 -17.63
N MET A 168 -13.65 4.45 -16.32
CA MET A 168 -14.36 3.61 -15.33
C MET A 168 -15.89 3.74 -15.44
N ILE A 169 -16.43 4.95 -15.57
CA ILE A 169 -17.89 5.16 -15.66
C ILE A 169 -18.51 4.65 -16.96
N GLU A 170 -17.69 4.37 -17.98
CA GLU A 170 -18.11 3.79 -19.25
C GLU A 170 -18.15 2.25 -19.20
N GLU A 171 -17.44 1.66 -18.24
CA GLU A 171 -17.38 0.21 -18.07
C GLU A 171 -18.69 -0.36 -17.51
N LYS A 172 -19.16 -1.45 -18.13
CA LYS A 172 -20.41 -2.11 -17.73
C LYS A 172 -20.33 -2.75 -16.35
N HIS A 173 -19.15 -3.24 -15.99
CA HIS A 173 -18.89 -3.93 -14.73
C HIS A 173 -18.61 -2.96 -13.58
N PHE A 174 -18.39 -1.67 -13.85
CA PHE A 174 -18.23 -0.68 -12.80
C PHE A 174 -19.60 -0.30 -12.21
N GLN A 175 -19.89 -0.79 -11.00
CA GLN A 175 -21.13 -0.45 -10.32
C GLN A 175 -21.11 1.00 -9.85
N CYS A 176 -20.28 1.32 -8.86
CA CYS A 176 -20.06 2.66 -8.32
C CYS A 176 -18.80 2.68 -7.44
N VAL A 177 -18.37 3.86 -7.00
CA VAL A 177 -17.19 3.98 -6.12
C VAL A 177 -17.44 3.27 -4.78
N GLY A 178 -18.60 3.50 -4.16
CA GLY A 178 -18.93 2.92 -2.85
C GLY A 178 -18.84 1.40 -2.84
N HIS A 179 -19.33 0.75 -3.90
CA HIS A 179 -19.26 -0.70 -4.04
C HIS A 179 -17.83 -1.23 -4.05
N GLY A 180 -16.95 -0.63 -4.86
CA GLY A 180 -15.54 -1.02 -4.90
C GLY A 180 -14.86 -0.91 -3.52
N TYR A 181 -15.16 0.15 -2.77
CA TYR A 181 -14.64 0.30 -1.41
C TYR A 181 -15.19 -0.77 -0.46
N PHE A 182 -16.51 -1.02 -0.47
CA PHE A 182 -17.09 -2.05 0.38
C PHE A 182 -16.56 -3.45 0.09
N ILE A 183 -16.42 -3.82 -1.19
CA ILE A 183 -15.85 -5.11 -1.58
C ILE A 183 -14.42 -5.25 -1.06
N VAL A 184 -13.56 -4.24 -1.27
CA VAL A 184 -12.15 -4.31 -0.86
C VAL A 184 -12.01 -4.32 0.67
N TYR A 185 -12.77 -3.48 1.38
CA TYR A 185 -12.77 -3.49 2.85
C TYR A 185 -13.31 -4.81 3.39
N GLY A 186 -14.43 -5.31 2.88
CA GLY A 186 -15.08 -6.53 3.36
C GLY A 186 -14.19 -7.75 3.16
N GLN A 187 -13.59 -7.88 1.98
CA GLN A 187 -12.61 -8.93 1.70
C GLN A 187 -11.39 -8.84 2.61
N LEU A 188 -10.85 -7.63 2.86
CA LEU A 188 -9.73 -7.48 3.77
C LEU A 188 -10.11 -7.89 5.18
N VAL A 189 -11.18 -7.32 5.74
CA VAL A 189 -11.60 -7.57 7.13
C VAL A 189 -11.93 -9.05 7.31
N GLY A 190 -12.66 -9.66 6.39
CA GLY A 190 -12.92 -11.11 6.38
C GLY A 190 -11.64 -11.96 6.31
N LEU A 191 -10.65 -11.55 5.52
CA LEU A 191 -9.35 -12.21 5.48
C LEU A 191 -8.65 -12.16 6.84
N LEU A 192 -8.68 -11.01 7.53
CA LEU A 192 -8.06 -10.86 8.84
C LEU A 192 -8.82 -11.66 9.91
N ALA A 193 -10.14 -11.58 9.90
CA ALA A 193 -11.03 -12.32 10.80
C ALA A 193 -10.76 -13.83 10.71
N SER A 194 -10.62 -14.37 9.50
CA SER A 194 -10.31 -15.80 9.29
C SER A 194 -9.04 -16.27 10.01
N MET A 195 -8.10 -15.36 10.30
CA MET A 195 -6.82 -15.66 10.92
C MET A 195 -6.76 -15.36 12.41
N ILE A 196 -7.41 -14.29 12.87
CA ILE A 196 -7.24 -13.78 14.25
C ILE A 196 -8.54 -13.51 15.01
N ASP A 197 -9.70 -13.51 14.36
CA ASP A 197 -10.98 -13.13 14.97
C ASP A 197 -12.18 -13.69 14.18
N GLN A 198 -12.34 -15.02 14.15
CA GLN A 198 -13.35 -15.69 13.31
C GLN A 198 -14.80 -15.34 13.67
N GLU A 199 -15.03 -14.89 14.90
CA GLU A 199 -16.36 -14.55 15.43
C GLU A 199 -16.61 -13.03 15.42
N PHE A 200 -15.74 -12.24 14.78
CA PHE A 200 -15.83 -10.77 14.73
C PHE A 200 -16.05 -10.12 16.12
N SER A 201 -15.32 -10.62 17.11
CA SER A 201 -15.44 -10.15 18.49
C SER A 201 -14.79 -8.78 18.72
N VAL A 202 -13.89 -8.39 17.82
CA VAL A 202 -13.08 -7.17 17.91
C VAL A 202 -12.94 -6.45 16.57
N LEU A 203 -12.79 -7.18 15.47
CA LEU A 203 -12.78 -6.63 14.12
C LEU A 203 -14.20 -6.19 13.70
N PRO A 204 -14.32 -5.24 12.76
CA PRO A 204 -15.62 -4.80 12.28
C PRO A 204 -16.51 -5.93 11.76
N ASP A 205 -17.78 -5.93 12.14
CA ASP A 205 -18.78 -6.90 11.72
C ASP A 205 -19.25 -6.64 10.29
N ILE A 206 -18.66 -7.38 9.36
CA ILE A 206 -18.95 -7.26 7.92
C ILE A 206 -20.27 -7.92 7.51
N ASP A 207 -20.88 -8.76 8.35
CA ASP A 207 -22.13 -9.46 7.99
C ASP A 207 -23.29 -8.47 7.83
N SER A 208 -23.21 -7.31 8.48
CA SER A 208 -24.19 -6.24 8.40
C SER A 208 -24.07 -5.37 7.13
N TRP A 209 -22.93 -5.40 6.44
CA TRP A 209 -22.61 -4.42 5.39
C TRP A 209 -23.45 -4.60 4.13
N ASP A 210 -23.78 -5.83 3.75
CA ASP A 210 -24.56 -6.12 2.54
C ASP A 210 -25.95 -5.45 2.57
N ALA A 211 -26.60 -5.45 3.74
CA ALA A 211 -27.89 -4.80 3.93
C ALA A 211 -27.79 -3.27 3.78
N GLU A 212 -26.74 -2.67 4.34
CA GLU A 212 -26.50 -1.24 4.21
C GLU A 212 -26.16 -0.83 2.77
N ILE A 213 -25.34 -1.61 2.06
CA ILE A 213 -25.02 -1.37 0.64
C ILE A 213 -26.29 -1.41 -0.21
N ALA A 214 -27.15 -2.40 0.03
CA ALA A 214 -28.43 -2.51 -0.67
C ALA A 214 -29.31 -1.27 -0.40
N ARG A 215 -29.42 -0.85 0.88
CA ARG A 215 -30.16 0.36 1.26
C ARG A 215 -29.63 1.62 0.57
N LEU A 216 -28.31 1.86 0.61
CA LEU A 216 -27.68 3.03 -0.01
C LEU A 216 -27.93 3.09 -1.52
N SER A 217 -27.93 1.94 -2.19
CA SER A 217 -28.22 1.82 -3.61
C SER A 217 -29.70 2.12 -3.93
N GLU A 218 -30.63 1.56 -3.15
CA GLU A 218 -32.08 1.76 -3.28
C GLU A 218 -32.48 3.23 -3.04
N GLU A 219 -31.91 3.85 -2.01
CA GLU A 219 -32.11 5.26 -1.65
C GLU A 219 -31.38 6.22 -2.60
N LYS A 220 -30.54 5.69 -3.50
CA LYS A 220 -29.71 6.44 -4.45
C LYS A 220 -28.82 7.48 -3.77
N VAL A 221 -28.18 7.09 -2.67
CA VAL A 221 -27.17 7.91 -2.01
C VAL A 221 -26.00 8.13 -2.97
N GLU A 222 -25.54 9.38 -3.09
CA GLU A 222 -24.46 9.75 -4.01
C GLU A 222 -23.20 8.89 -3.76
N GLY A 223 -22.71 8.22 -4.80
CA GLY A 223 -21.56 7.31 -4.71
C GLY A 223 -21.91 5.82 -4.62
N TYR A 224 -23.17 5.44 -4.38
CA TYR A 224 -23.58 4.06 -4.02
C TYR A 224 -24.57 3.38 -4.97
N TYR A 225 -24.92 4.00 -6.10
CA TYR A 225 -25.78 3.38 -7.12
C TYR A 225 -25.14 3.42 -8.49
N TRP A 226 -25.61 2.56 -9.39
CA TRP A 226 -25.07 2.50 -10.75
C TRP A 226 -25.18 3.86 -11.46
N ARG A 227 -24.05 4.34 -12.00
CA ARG A 227 -23.90 5.67 -12.61
C ARG A 227 -24.15 6.85 -11.66
N SER A 228 -24.03 6.64 -10.35
CA SER A 228 -24.05 7.73 -9.40
C SER A 228 -22.95 8.76 -9.72
N ARG A 229 -23.19 10.02 -9.32
CA ARG A 229 -22.17 11.05 -9.40
C ARG A 229 -20.96 10.66 -8.56
N VAL A 230 -19.77 10.89 -9.09
CA VAL A 230 -18.49 10.61 -8.42
C VAL A 230 -17.85 11.91 -7.91
N LYS A 231 -17.54 11.94 -6.61
CA LYS A 231 -16.87 13.06 -5.95
C LYS A 231 -15.37 13.00 -6.18
N LEU A 232 -14.83 13.91 -6.99
CA LEU A 232 -13.39 13.90 -7.27
C LEU A 232 -12.59 14.69 -6.23
N PRO A 233 -11.61 14.07 -5.56
CA PRO A 233 -10.74 14.78 -4.63
C PRO A 233 -9.76 15.71 -5.34
N ALA A 234 -9.06 16.56 -4.58
CA ALA A 234 -8.02 17.43 -5.14
C ALA A 234 -6.87 16.63 -5.75
N VAL A 235 -6.44 15.57 -5.07
CA VAL A 235 -5.34 14.65 -5.46
C VAL A 235 -5.73 13.21 -5.15
N GLY A 236 -5.01 12.24 -5.73
CA GLY A 236 -5.14 10.82 -5.41
C GLY A 236 -4.14 10.33 -4.35
N MET A 237 -4.31 9.09 -3.88
CA MET A 237 -3.41 8.43 -2.93
C MET A 237 -1.95 8.44 -3.40
N ARG A 238 -1.71 8.29 -4.72
CA ARG A 238 -0.36 8.32 -5.29
C ARG A 238 0.35 9.63 -4.96
N ALA A 239 -0.28 10.77 -5.23
CA ALA A 239 0.31 12.08 -4.96
C ALA A 239 0.54 12.31 -3.46
N VAL A 240 -0.37 11.84 -2.60
CA VAL A 240 -0.19 11.93 -1.13
C VAL A 240 1.00 11.10 -0.67
N TYR A 241 1.14 9.87 -1.17
CA TYR A 241 2.25 8.98 -0.82
C TYR A 241 3.60 9.53 -1.27
N GLU A 242 3.70 9.94 -2.53
CA GLU A 242 4.91 10.50 -3.14
C GLU A 242 5.30 11.83 -2.49
N GLY A 243 4.31 12.69 -2.19
CA GLY A 243 4.53 13.95 -1.48
C GLY A 243 5.07 13.72 -0.07
N GLN A 244 4.48 12.81 0.71
CA GLN A 244 4.97 12.49 2.06
C GLN A 244 6.40 11.94 2.02
N ALA A 245 6.68 10.95 1.16
CA ALA A 245 8.00 10.33 1.05
C ALA A 245 9.06 11.34 0.56
N ARG A 246 8.73 12.19 -0.42
CA ARG A 246 9.65 13.22 -0.92
C ARG A 246 9.97 14.27 0.13
N PHE A 247 8.98 14.81 0.82
CA PHE A 247 9.24 15.86 1.81
C PHE A 247 10.02 15.34 3.01
N VAL A 248 9.78 14.11 3.46
CA VAL A 248 10.62 13.43 4.46
C VAL A 248 12.07 13.29 3.98
N GLN A 249 12.26 12.83 2.74
CA GLN A 249 13.58 12.69 2.13
C GLN A 249 14.33 14.03 2.09
N LEU A 250 13.64 15.10 1.68
CA LEU A 250 14.23 16.43 1.57
C LEU A 250 14.57 17.01 2.95
N GLN A 251 13.72 16.82 3.96
CA GLN A 251 14.03 17.19 5.35
C GLN A 251 15.30 16.49 5.85
N PHE A 252 15.44 15.20 5.54
CA PHE A 252 16.66 14.47 5.87
C PHE A 252 17.89 15.07 5.17
N LEU A 253 17.80 15.30 3.86
CA LEU A 253 18.90 15.85 3.06
C LEU A 253 19.33 17.24 3.54
N ASP A 254 18.38 18.13 3.80
CA ASP A 254 18.67 19.49 4.28
C ASP A 254 19.33 19.46 5.66
N GLY A 255 18.90 18.56 6.54
CA GLY A 255 19.47 18.44 7.88
C GLY A 255 20.81 17.72 7.97
N ALA A 256 21.03 16.69 7.16
CA ALA A 256 22.27 15.91 7.15
C ALA A 256 23.40 16.59 6.36
N SER A 257 23.07 17.54 5.48
CA SER A 257 24.05 18.25 4.67
C SER A 257 24.87 19.25 5.52
N SER A 258 26.20 19.16 5.43
CA SER A 258 27.14 20.08 6.09
C SER A 258 27.35 21.41 5.35
N SER A 259 26.69 21.62 4.20
CA SER A 259 26.77 22.83 3.41
C SER A 259 25.64 23.82 3.70
N GLU A 260 25.73 25.03 3.14
CA GLU A 260 24.67 26.04 3.16
C GLU A 260 23.31 25.41 2.83
N ARG A 261 22.33 25.64 3.71
CA ARG A 261 20.99 25.04 3.59
C ARG A 261 20.24 25.71 2.44
N LEU A 262 19.64 24.90 1.59
CA LEU A 262 18.94 25.37 0.40
C LEU A 262 17.54 25.90 0.75
N THR A 263 17.08 26.89 0.00
CA THR A 263 15.67 27.33 0.06
C THR A 263 14.79 26.32 -0.69
N MET A 264 13.49 26.31 -0.41
CA MET A 264 12.55 25.49 -1.17
C MET A 264 12.49 25.87 -2.66
N SER A 265 12.72 27.14 -2.99
CA SER A 265 12.87 27.58 -4.38
C SER A 265 14.09 26.93 -5.04
N ASP A 266 15.24 26.84 -4.35
CA ASP A 266 16.41 26.13 -4.87
C ASP A 266 16.12 24.64 -5.11
N TRP A 267 15.40 23.98 -4.19
CA TRP A 267 15.00 22.58 -4.36
C TRP A 267 14.11 22.39 -5.59
N ARG A 268 13.17 23.32 -5.82
CA ARG A 268 12.28 23.31 -6.99
C ARG A 268 13.03 23.55 -8.29
N GLU A 269 13.90 24.55 -8.35
CA GLU A 269 14.72 24.86 -9.53
C GLU A 269 15.66 23.71 -9.91
N ARG A 270 16.09 22.93 -8.91
CA ARG A 270 16.92 21.73 -9.09
C ARG A 270 16.13 20.47 -9.45
N GLY A 271 14.80 20.55 -9.61
CA GLY A 271 13.95 19.44 -10.05
C GLY A 271 13.33 18.57 -8.96
N TYR A 272 13.71 18.76 -7.69
CA TYR A 272 13.26 17.91 -6.57
C TYR A 272 11.80 18.06 -6.18
N LEU A 273 11.20 19.20 -6.54
CA LEU A 273 9.79 19.53 -6.29
C LEU A 273 9.08 19.71 -7.63
N SER A 274 8.94 18.61 -8.38
CA SER A 274 8.31 18.57 -9.69
C SER A 274 7.41 17.35 -9.87
N GLY A 275 6.43 17.44 -10.78
CA GLY A 275 5.50 16.36 -11.08
C GLY A 275 4.72 15.85 -9.85
N VAL A 276 4.58 14.52 -9.76
CA VAL A 276 3.84 13.86 -8.67
C VAL A 276 4.43 14.15 -7.28
N TYR A 277 5.72 14.46 -7.18
CA TYR A 277 6.42 14.69 -5.92
C TYR A 277 6.03 15.99 -5.21
N VAL A 278 5.43 16.95 -5.91
CA VAL A 278 4.97 18.23 -5.35
C VAL A 278 3.45 18.42 -5.46
N GLU A 279 2.76 17.55 -6.21
CA GLU A 279 1.33 17.68 -6.51
C GLU A 279 0.46 17.80 -5.25
N ALA A 280 0.68 16.94 -4.25
CA ALA A 280 -0.06 17.02 -2.99
C ALA A 280 0.27 18.29 -2.20
N PHE A 281 1.52 18.75 -2.21
CA PHE A 281 1.91 19.97 -1.51
C PHE A 281 1.31 21.23 -2.16
N ASP A 282 1.32 21.32 -3.49
CA ASP A 282 0.65 22.40 -4.23
C ASP A 282 -0.86 22.42 -3.94
N ALA A 283 -1.49 21.24 -3.89
CA ALA A 283 -2.90 21.12 -3.51
C ALA A 283 -3.15 21.55 -2.05
N PHE A 284 -2.26 21.17 -1.12
CA PHE A 284 -2.31 21.58 0.29
C PHE A 284 -2.23 23.10 0.44
N LEU A 285 -1.26 23.76 -0.19
CA LEU A 285 -1.12 25.22 -0.14
C LEU A 285 -2.36 25.91 -0.71
N LYS A 286 -2.86 25.44 -1.85
CA LYS A 286 -4.05 26.01 -2.49
C LYS A 286 -5.31 25.88 -1.62
N LEU A 287 -5.52 24.72 -0.99
CA LEU A 287 -6.72 24.44 -0.20
C LEU A 287 -6.67 25.10 1.18
N SER A 288 -5.50 25.10 1.82
CA SER A 288 -5.27 25.75 3.11
C SER A 288 -5.20 27.28 3.01
N GLY A 289 -4.90 27.80 1.81
CA GLY A 289 -4.65 29.23 1.59
C GLY A 289 -3.29 29.69 2.11
N ALA A 290 -2.37 28.77 2.39
CA ALA A 290 -1.03 29.07 2.85
C ALA A 290 -0.11 29.51 1.70
N GLU A 291 0.92 30.28 2.04
CA GLU A 291 1.96 30.68 1.09
C GLU A 291 3.09 29.66 1.02
N TRP A 292 3.85 29.68 -0.08
CA TRP A 292 4.99 28.78 -0.26
C TRP A 292 6.08 29.08 0.79
N PRO A 293 6.48 28.09 1.64
CA PRO A 293 7.45 28.34 2.68
C PRO A 293 8.87 28.46 2.13
N GLU A 294 9.73 29.17 2.87
CA GLU A 294 11.12 29.39 2.45
C GLU A 294 12.00 28.15 2.70
N ARG A 295 11.71 27.38 3.76
CA ARG A 295 12.58 26.31 4.27
C ARG A 295 11.82 24.99 4.50
N LEU A 296 12.56 23.88 4.51
CA LEU A 296 12.02 22.53 4.74
C LEU A 296 11.75 22.21 6.22
N ASP A 297 12.36 22.95 7.13
CA ASP A 297 12.11 22.89 8.58
C ASP A 297 10.99 23.85 9.03
N ASP A 298 10.27 24.45 8.07
CA ASP A 298 9.13 25.34 8.33
C ASP A 298 7.94 24.56 8.94
N PRO A 299 7.22 25.13 9.94
CA PRO A 299 6.02 24.52 10.51
C PRO A 299 4.95 24.13 9.50
N LEU A 300 4.86 24.84 8.38
CA LEU A 300 3.90 24.55 7.32
C LEU A 300 4.21 23.22 6.61
N VAL A 301 5.48 22.88 6.44
CA VAL A 301 5.92 21.58 5.91
C VAL A 301 5.61 20.48 6.92
N ALA A 302 5.83 20.75 8.21
CA ALA A 302 5.49 19.81 9.28
C ALA A 302 3.98 19.52 9.32
N LEU A 303 3.15 20.56 9.16
CA LEU A 303 1.70 20.44 9.07
C LEU A 303 1.27 19.64 7.84
N PHE A 304 1.87 19.89 6.66
CA PHE A 304 1.60 19.10 5.46
C PHE A 304 1.85 17.60 5.68
N LEU A 305 2.98 17.24 6.29
CA LEU A 305 3.31 15.84 6.58
C LEU A 305 2.31 15.20 7.56
N LEU A 306 1.82 15.96 8.55
CA LEU A 306 0.75 15.51 9.44
C LEU A 306 -0.57 15.30 8.67
N VAL A 307 -0.95 16.23 7.78
CA VAL A 307 -2.14 16.07 6.93
C VAL A 307 -2.05 14.80 6.08
N CYS A 308 -0.87 14.52 5.50
CA CYS A 308 -0.63 13.27 4.78
C CYS A 308 -0.80 12.05 5.71
N ASP A 309 -0.20 12.08 6.91
CA ASP A 309 -0.32 10.97 7.88
C ASP A 309 -1.78 10.70 8.28
N LEU A 310 -2.58 11.73 8.54
CA LEU A 310 -4.00 11.59 8.87
C LEU A 310 -4.84 11.09 7.69
N ALA A 311 -4.50 11.50 6.47
CA ALA A 311 -5.22 11.10 5.26
C ALA A 311 -5.04 9.62 4.93
N ILE A 312 -3.83 9.07 5.07
CA ILE A 312 -3.50 7.67 4.75
C ILE A 312 -3.91 6.67 5.85
N ASN A 313 -4.32 7.17 7.02
CA ASN A 313 -4.76 6.35 8.15
C ASN A 313 -6.25 6.56 8.46
N PRO A 314 -7.18 6.19 7.56
CA PRO A 314 -8.58 6.08 7.94
C PRO A 314 -8.77 5.06 9.07
N THR A 315 -9.80 5.31 9.87
CA THR A 315 -10.11 4.57 11.10
C THR A 315 -11.38 3.73 10.96
N ARG A 316 -12.37 4.22 10.21
CA ARG A 316 -13.66 3.58 9.96
C ARG A 316 -13.54 2.46 8.93
N GLY A 317 -14.31 1.40 9.12
CA GLY A 317 -14.25 0.15 8.35
C GLY A 317 -13.06 -0.75 8.70
N MET A 318 -11.95 -0.19 9.19
CA MET A 318 -10.85 -0.90 9.84
C MET A 318 -9.88 0.13 10.48
N PRO A 319 -9.49 -0.01 11.75
CA PRO A 319 -9.85 -1.06 12.71
C PRO A 319 -11.16 -0.81 13.48
N ILE A 320 -11.81 0.34 13.27
CA ILE A 320 -13.04 0.74 13.96
C ILE A 320 -14.25 0.50 13.04
N GLU A 321 -15.41 0.27 13.64
CA GLU A 321 -16.69 0.12 12.93
C GLU A 321 -17.06 1.31 12.05
N ILE A 322 -17.94 1.06 11.09
CA ILE A 322 -18.57 2.11 10.28
C ILE A 322 -19.78 2.64 11.06
N GLU A 323 -19.70 3.90 11.50
CA GLU A 323 -20.82 4.55 12.20
C GLU A 323 -21.88 5.09 11.22
N ASN A 324 -21.44 5.59 10.06
CA ASN A 324 -22.29 6.23 9.06
C ASN A 324 -21.92 5.73 7.65
N PHE A 325 -22.74 4.84 7.11
CA PHE A 325 -22.48 4.20 5.82
C PHE A 325 -22.58 5.19 4.65
N GLU A 326 -23.39 6.23 4.75
CA GLU A 326 -23.52 7.30 3.75
C GLU A 326 -22.22 8.10 3.58
N GLU A 327 -21.46 8.26 4.66
CA GLU A 327 -20.20 9.01 4.68
C GLU A 327 -18.97 8.12 4.44
N PHE A 328 -19.15 6.80 4.34
CA PHE A 328 -18.04 5.84 4.28
C PHE A 328 -16.99 6.21 3.23
N ILE A 329 -17.37 6.47 1.96
CA ILE A 329 -16.41 6.89 0.91
C ILE A 329 -15.57 8.10 1.35
N THR A 330 -16.20 9.13 1.95
CA THR A 330 -15.47 10.32 2.42
C THR A 330 -14.61 10.06 3.65
N ASP A 331 -14.96 9.04 4.44
CA ASP A 331 -14.22 8.65 5.63
C ASP A 331 -12.99 7.81 5.32
N VAL A 332 -12.96 7.08 4.21
CA VAL A 332 -11.87 6.14 3.91
C VAL A 332 -11.03 6.49 2.68
N ASP A 333 -11.56 7.26 1.73
CA ASP A 333 -10.77 7.66 0.57
C ASP A 333 -9.68 8.67 0.94
N VAL A 334 -8.42 8.31 0.69
CA VAL A 334 -7.25 9.13 1.03
C VAL A 334 -7.32 10.52 0.39
N GLY A 335 -7.74 10.61 -0.88
CA GLY A 335 -7.82 11.88 -1.59
C GLY A 335 -8.88 12.82 -1.01
N LEU A 336 -10.07 12.28 -0.69
CA LEU A 336 -11.17 13.03 -0.08
C LEU A 336 -10.82 13.45 1.34
N ARG A 337 -10.24 12.54 2.15
CA ARG A 337 -9.72 12.85 3.48
C ARG A 337 -8.70 13.98 3.43
N PHE A 338 -7.68 13.85 2.59
CA PHE A 338 -6.67 14.88 2.37
C PHE A 338 -7.31 16.23 2.01
N THR A 339 -8.25 16.23 1.06
CA THR A 339 -8.95 17.45 0.62
C THR A 339 -9.68 18.12 1.78
N ARG A 340 -10.43 17.35 2.59
CA ARG A 340 -11.21 17.85 3.73
C ARG A 340 -10.30 18.39 4.84
N ILE A 341 -9.21 17.70 5.15
CA ILE A 341 -8.25 18.14 6.18
C ILE A 341 -7.52 19.42 5.72
N CYS A 342 -7.14 19.54 4.45
CA CYS A 342 -6.55 20.78 3.94
C CYS A 342 -7.52 21.97 4.05
N GLN A 343 -8.82 21.75 3.85
CA GLN A 343 -9.85 22.77 4.06
C GLN A 343 -10.01 23.11 5.54
N ALA A 344 -9.92 22.14 6.45
CA ALA A 344 -9.90 22.39 7.89
C ALA A 344 -8.72 23.27 8.32
N VAL A 345 -7.53 23.09 7.73
CA VAL A 345 -6.38 23.99 7.97
C VAL A 345 -6.69 25.45 7.59
N ARG A 346 -7.49 25.68 6.54
CA ARG A 346 -7.89 27.04 6.15
C ARG A 346 -8.79 27.70 7.21
N GLU A 347 -9.62 26.91 7.88
CA GLU A 347 -10.50 27.38 8.95
C GLU A 347 -9.77 27.56 10.28
N LEU A 348 -8.61 26.89 10.45
CA LEU A 348 -7.75 26.94 11.63
C LEU A 348 -6.34 27.47 11.26
N PRO A 349 -6.20 28.73 10.79
CA PRO A 349 -4.96 29.24 10.23
C PRO A 349 -3.79 29.30 11.22
N HIS A 350 -4.05 29.32 12.54
CA HIS A 350 -2.99 29.26 13.55
C HIS A 350 -2.17 27.97 13.48
N LEU A 351 -2.78 26.87 13.00
CA LEU A 351 -2.11 25.58 12.84
C LEU A 351 -0.94 25.64 11.86
N GLN A 352 -0.96 26.56 10.89
CA GLN A 352 0.14 26.74 9.92
C GLN A 352 1.47 27.07 10.58
N THR A 353 1.45 27.50 11.84
CA THR A 353 2.64 27.85 12.64
C THR A 353 2.80 27.02 13.92
N ALA A 354 1.96 25.99 14.13
CA ALA A 354 1.86 25.31 15.43
C ALA A 354 2.97 24.27 15.70
N ILE A 355 3.58 23.70 14.66
CA ILE A 355 4.54 22.59 14.79
C ILE A 355 5.97 23.09 14.61
N THR A 356 6.65 23.38 15.72
CA THR A 356 8.03 23.91 15.73
C THR A 356 9.03 22.94 16.34
N GLU A 357 8.60 22.11 17.29
CA GLU A 357 9.44 21.18 18.04
C GLU A 357 9.36 19.74 17.51
N PHE A 358 8.43 19.48 16.58
CA PHE A 358 8.16 18.15 16.04
C PHE A 358 7.87 17.14 17.15
N SER A 359 7.20 17.57 18.22
CA SER A 359 7.01 16.75 19.42
C SER A 359 5.74 15.89 19.35
N ARG A 360 5.67 14.86 20.21
CA ARG A 360 4.45 14.08 20.42
C ARG A 360 3.26 14.96 20.81
N GLU A 361 3.48 15.95 21.67
CA GLU A 361 2.43 16.86 22.12
C GLU A 361 1.88 17.71 20.97
N GLN A 362 2.76 18.24 20.10
CA GLN A 362 2.34 18.99 18.91
C GLN A 362 1.62 18.11 17.89
N TYR A 363 2.08 16.87 17.69
CA TYR A 363 1.35 15.91 16.84
C TYR A 363 -0.09 15.74 17.34
N LEU A 364 -0.26 15.44 18.63
CA LEU A 364 -1.57 15.17 19.22
C LEU A 364 -2.46 16.42 19.21
N SER A 365 -1.94 17.55 19.69
CA SER A 365 -2.70 18.80 19.74
C SER A 365 -3.22 19.24 18.37
N VAL A 366 -2.39 19.17 17.33
CA VAL A 366 -2.81 19.58 15.98
C VAL A 366 -3.73 18.53 15.35
N ALA A 367 -3.48 17.24 15.58
CA ALA A 367 -4.36 16.18 15.11
C ALA A 367 -5.75 16.26 15.77
N ASP A 368 -5.84 16.55 17.06
CA ASP A 368 -7.09 16.76 17.79
C ASP A 368 -7.93 17.85 17.11
N GLU A 369 -7.38 19.06 16.92
CA GLU A 369 -8.12 20.17 16.31
C GLU A 369 -8.58 19.87 14.86
N LEU A 370 -7.72 19.23 14.05
CA LEU A 370 -8.07 18.87 12.67
C LEU A 370 -9.13 17.78 12.59
N THR A 371 -9.04 16.76 13.45
CA THR A 371 -9.98 15.64 13.45
C THR A 371 -11.33 16.05 14.01
N GLU A 372 -11.36 16.90 15.05
CA GLU A 372 -12.60 17.48 15.59
C GLU A 372 -13.35 18.29 14.52
N LEU A 373 -12.66 19.20 13.82
CA LEU A 373 -13.29 20.02 12.78
C LEU A 373 -13.76 19.20 11.57
N THR A 374 -13.04 18.14 11.22
CA THR A 374 -13.41 17.27 10.09
C THR A 374 -14.42 16.19 10.44
N GLY A 375 -14.69 15.94 11.73
CA GLY A 375 -15.55 14.86 12.19
C GLY A 375 -14.94 13.46 12.00
N TYR A 376 -13.60 13.38 11.86
CA TYR A 376 -12.88 12.12 11.84
C TYR A 376 -12.49 11.69 13.24
N ASP A 377 -12.27 10.39 13.43
CA ASP A 377 -11.69 9.90 14.68
C ASP A 377 -10.26 10.42 14.83
N HIS A 378 -9.89 10.71 16.07
CA HIS A 378 -8.50 11.02 16.40
C HIS A 378 -7.60 9.82 16.03
N PRO A 379 -6.41 10.01 15.41
CA PRO A 379 -5.53 8.92 14.96
C PRO A 379 -5.17 7.91 16.07
N MET A 380 -5.11 8.37 17.32
CA MET A 380 -4.80 7.50 18.46
C MET A 380 -5.92 6.50 18.76
N SER A 381 -7.16 6.75 18.37
CA SER A 381 -8.28 5.84 18.59
C SER A 381 -8.09 4.51 17.86
N ALA A 382 -7.70 4.56 16.58
CA ALA A 382 -7.42 3.36 15.80
C ALA A 382 -6.18 2.62 16.32
N LEU A 383 -5.12 3.36 16.67
CA LEU A 383 -3.90 2.77 17.23
C LEU A 383 -4.17 2.09 18.59
N ASP A 384 -5.03 2.69 19.42
CA ASP A 384 -5.44 2.10 20.70
C ASP A 384 -6.31 0.85 20.49
N ALA A 385 -7.24 0.89 19.53
CA ALA A 385 -8.06 -0.26 19.16
C ALA A 385 -7.17 -1.46 18.79
N ILE A 386 -6.20 -1.25 17.90
CA ILE A 386 -5.25 -2.28 17.47
C ILE A 386 -4.39 -2.78 18.62
N ARG A 387 -3.90 -1.89 19.49
CA ARG A 387 -3.14 -2.28 20.68
C ARG A 387 -3.98 -3.15 21.63
N GLY A 388 -5.28 -2.87 21.73
CA GLY A 388 -6.24 -3.64 22.51
C GLY A 388 -6.49 -5.06 21.98
N TRP A 389 -6.21 -5.32 20.69
CA TRP A 389 -6.44 -6.63 20.08
C TRP A 389 -5.62 -7.74 20.75
N SER A 390 -4.35 -7.49 21.08
CA SER A 390 -3.47 -8.52 21.66
C SER A 390 -3.95 -9.05 23.01
N GLY A 391 -4.74 -8.27 23.76
CA GLY A 391 -5.36 -8.69 25.02
C GLY A 391 -6.67 -9.45 24.85
N LYS A 392 -7.27 -9.42 23.66
CA LYS A 392 -8.61 -9.98 23.36
C LYS A 392 -8.56 -11.18 22.40
N LEU A 393 -7.55 -11.24 21.53
CA LEU A 393 -7.43 -12.23 20.45
C LEU A 393 -6.21 -13.14 20.69
N PRO A 394 -6.39 -14.38 21.16
CA PRO A 394 -5.30 -15.33 21.39
C PRO A 394 -4.48 -15.63 20.14
N ASP A 395 -5.13 -15.72 18.99
CA ASP A 395 -4.47 -16.00 17.70
C ASP A 395 -3.58 -14.84 17.26
N LEU A 396 -3.93 -13.59 17.62
CA LEU A 396 -3.03 -12.46 17.42
C LEU A 396 -1.80 -12.56 18.34
N ALA A 397 -1.95 -12.99 19.59
CA ALA A 397 -0.81 -13.19 20.48
C ALA A 397 0.15 -14.25 19.92
N ALA A 398 -0.36 -15.35 19.38
CA ALA A 398 0.44 -16.35 18.68
C ALA A 398 1.14 -15.77 17.43
N LEU A 399 0.43 -14.96 16.64
CA LEU A 399 1.00 -14.28 15.48
C LEU A 399 2.12 -13.29 15.85
N MET A 400 2.00 -12.58 16.98
CA MET A 400 3.05 -11.68 17.46
C MET A 400 4.29 -12.44 17.95
N GLU A 401 4.12 -13.67 18.43
CA GLU A 401 5.26 -14.56 18.71
C GLU A 401 5.93 -15.03 17.41
N GLU A 402 5.16 -15.36 16.37
CA GLU A 402 5.70 -15.65 15.01
C GLU A 402 6.48 -14.45 14.46
N TYR A 403 6.03 -13.22 14.71
CA TYR A 403 6.76 -12.00 14.33
C TYR A 403 8.08 -11.85 15.08
N ARG A 404 8.10 -12.18 16.37
CA ARG A 404 9.28 -12.08 17.21
C ARG A 404 10.35 -13.09 16.79
N THR A 405 9.97 -14.35 16.55
CA THR A 405 10.90 -15.42 16.13
C THR A 405 11.18 -15.42 14.63
N PHE A 406 10.28 -14.81 13.85
CA PHE A 406 10.23 -14.87 12.38
C PHE A 406 9.96 -16.27 11.83
N GLU A 407 9.41 -17.15 12.66
CA GLU A 407 9.02 -18.53 12.33
C GLU A 407 7.51 -18.60 12.14
N TYR A 408 7.05 -18.26 10.93
CA TYR A 408 5.62 -18.25 10.62
C TYR A 408 5.07 -19.64 10.31
N SER A 409 3.84 -19.88 10.74
CA SER A 409 3.04 -21.02 10.28
C SER A 409 2.98 -21.06 8.75
N PRO A 410 3.06 -22.25 8.10
CA PRO A 410 3.12 -22.35 6.65
C PRO A 410 1.83 -21.91 5.93
N VAL A 411 0.71 -21.77 6.64
CA VAL A 411 -0.57 -21.35 6.07
C VAL A 411 -0.67 -19.83 6.06
N ASN A 412 -1.00 -19.25 4.90
CA ASN A 412 -1.25 -17.81 4.74
C ASN A 412 -0.05 -16.91 5.13
N VAL A 413 1.18 -17.39 4.91
CA VAL A 413 2.42 -16.68 5.28
C VAL A 413 2.42 -15.20 4.87
N PRO A 414 2.06 -14.81 3.63
CA PRO A 414 2.06 -13.39 3.26
C PRO A 414 1.16 -12.54 4.17
N ILE A 415 -0.03 -13.03 4.48
CA ILE A 415 -1.02 -12.28 5.24
C ILE A 415 -0.62 -12.20 6.71
N ARG A 416 -0.08 -13.30 7.28
CA ARG A 416 0.50 -13.34 8.63
C ARG A 416 1.64 -12.34 8.79
N VAL A 417 2.60 -12.34 7.85
CA VAL A 417 3.73 -11.41 7.84
C VAL A 417 3.23 -9.96 7.81
N PHE A 418 2.31 -9.62 6.91
CA PHE A 418 1.80 -8.24 6.81
C PHE A 418 1.00 -7.81 8.05
N LEU A 419 0.13 -8.70 8.57
CA LEU A 419 -0.66 -8.40 9.74
C LEU A 419 0.22 -8.14 10.97
N SER A 420 1.23 -8.98 11.20
CA SER A 420 2.09 -8.85 12.37
C SER A 420 2.98 -7.59 12.31
N HIS A 421 3.50 -7.23 11.12
CA HIS A 421 4.27 -6.00 10.93
C HIS A 421 3.40 -4.76 11.10
N PHE A 422 2.16 -4.78 10.59
CA PHE A 422 1.21 -3.70 10.82
C PHE A 422 0.90 -3.50 12.31
N VAL A 423 0.67 -4.59 13.06
CA VAL A 423 0.39 -4.51 14.49
C VAL A 423 1.61 -3.96 15.25
N ALA A 424 2.82 -4.46 14.94
CA ALA A 424 4.05 -3.93 15.53
C ALA A 424 4.26 -2.43 15.20
N PHE A 425 3.98 -2.03 13.95
CA PHE A 425 4.06 -0.64 13.51
C PHE A 425 3.07 0.25 14.26
N CYS A 426 1.81 -0.19 14.41
CA CYS A 426 0.80 0.55 15.15
C CYS A 426 1.12 0.69 16.64
N GLN A 427 1.68 -0.35 17.26
CA GLN A 427 2.13 -0.31 18.66
C GLN A 427 3.23 0.74 18.87
N ASP A 428 4.23 0.77 18.00
CA ASP A 428 5.30 1.77 18.07
C ASP A 428 4.81 3.17 17.70
N LYS A 429 3.94 3.28 16.70
CA LYS A 429 3.33 4.56 16.30
C LYS A 429 2.44 5.14 17.39
N PHE A 430 1.76 4.31 18.18
CA PHE A 430 1.03 4.77 19.36
C PHE A 430 1.96 5.44 20.38
N ALA A 431 3.15 4.85 20.60
CA ALA A 431 4.12 5.39 21.54
C ALA A 431 4.83 6.64 21.01
N HIS A 432 5.09 6.69 19.70
CA HIS A 432 5.96 7.67 19.06
C HIS A 432 5.39 8.22 17.74
N PRO A 433 4.16 8.75 17.73
CA PRO A 433 3.52 9.18 16.48
C PRO A 433 4.33 10.26 15.75
N GLU A 434 5.01 11.14 16.48
CA GLU A 434 5.87 12.18 15.96
C GLU A 434 7.04 11.64 15.13
N PHE A 435 7.60 10.48 15.51
CA PHE A 435 8.70 9.87 14.76
C PHE A 435 8.22 9.34 13.41
N PHE A 436 7.05 8.70 13.37
CA PHE A 436 6.50 8.16 12.13
C PHE A 436 5.92 9.26 11.22
N CYS A 437 5.53 10.40 11.79
CA CYS A 437 5.07 11.56 11.03
C CYS A 437 6.24 12.37 10.41
N TRP A 438 7.31 12.59 11.17
CA TRP A 438 8.45 13.43 10.75
C TRP A 438 9.82 12.72 10.83
N PRO A 439 9.97 11.52 10.24
CA PRO A 439 11.20 10.75 10.37
C PRO A 439 12.43 11.47 9.79
N GLY A 440 12.27 12.33 8.77
CA GLY A 440 13.38 13.07 8.17
C GLY A 440 14.11 14.00 9.14
N ILE A 441 13.36 14.66 10.03
CA ILE A 441 13.89 15.54 11.08
C ILE A 441 14.67 14.74 12.14
N TYR A 442 14.15 13.57 12.54
CA TYR A 442 14.82 12.72 13.51
C TYR A 442 16.05 12.01 12.94
N MET A 443 15.97 11.54 11.69
CA MET A 443 17.04 10.79 11.04
C MET A 443 18.20 11.66 10.59
N SER A 444 17.98 12.96 10.36
CA SER A 444 19.07 13.92 10.03
C SER A 444 19.90 14.34 11.24
N GLY A 445 19.47 13.99 12.46
CA GLY A 445 20.11 14.45 13.70
C GLY A 445 19.78 15.89 14.09
N GLN A 446 18.87 16.56 13.36
CA GLN A 446 18.37 17.88 13.75
C GLN A 446 17.62 17.84 15.09
N ARG A 447 17.00 16.70 15.41
CA ARG A 447 16.38 16.43 16.71
C ARG A 447 16.94 15.12 17.27
N HIS A 448 17.45 15.17 18.50
CA HIS A 448 17.98 13.98 19.15
C HIS A 448 16.85 13.17 19.81
N LYS A 449 16.66 11.93 19.35
CA LYS A 449 15.82 10.95 20.01
C LYS A 449 16.62 9.63 20.10
N PRO A 450 17.03 9.20 21.30
CA PRO A 450 17.86 8.01 21.49
C PRO A 450 17.30 6.77 20.78
N GLU A 451 15.97 6.64 20.77
CA GLU A 451 15.26 5.48 20.25
C GLU A 451 15.01 5.56 18.73
N ALA A 452 15.25 6.70 18.07
CA ALA A 452 14.92 6.89 16.65
C ALA A 452 15.61 5.84 15.75
N ARG A 453 16.90 5.57 16.00
CA ARG A 453 17.64 4.54 15.26
C ARG A 453 17.05 3.14 15.49
N THR A 454 16.65 2.83 16.73
CA THR A 454 16.04 1.54 17.07
C THR A 454 14.68 1.37 16.40
N LEU A 455 13.84 2.41 16.40
CA LEU A 455 12.55 2.42 15.70
C LEU A 455 12.74 2.27 14.19
N TRP A 456 13.67 3.03 13.60
CA TRP A 456 14.01 2.94 12.19
C TRP A 456 14.40 1.52 11.78
N LEU A 457 15.38 0.94 12.46
CA LEU A 457 15.91 -0.40 12.16
C LEU A 457 14.85 -1.51 12.30
N ARG A 458 13.91 -1.36 13.25
CA ARG A 458 12.84 -2.34 13.48
C ARG A 458 11.84 -2.38 12.33
N HIS A 459 11.60 -1.26 11.66
CA HIS A 459 10.57 -1.11 10.63
C HIS A 459 11.13 -1.05 9.21
N LEU A 460 12.33 -1.57 8.97
CA LEU A 460 12.89 -1.67 7.62
C LEU A 460 12.14 -2.67 6.74
N SER A 461 12.26 -2.52 5.41
CA SER A 461 11.69 -3.45 4.44
C SER A 461 12.23 -4.86 4.64
N LEU A 462 11.40 -5.89 4.49
CA LEU A 462 11.82 -7.28 4.72
C LEU A 462 12.71 -7.82 3.61
N PHE A 463 12.43 -7.37 2.39
CA PHE A 463 13.04 -7.86 1.17
C PHE A 463 13.62 -6.70 0.38
N SER A 464 14.80 -6.90 -0.19
CA SER A 464 15.45 -5.95 -1.08
C SER A 464 16.15 -6.65 -2.24
N ASP A 465 16.47 -5.92 -3.30
CA ASP A 465 17.49 -6.37 -4.24
C ASP A 465 18.90 -6.24 -3.62
N ARG A 466 19.90 -6.66 -4.39
CA ARG A 466 21.32 -6.44 -4.10
C ARG A 466 21.95 -5.71 -5.27
N GLY A 467 22.91 -4.84 -4.99
CA GLY A 467 23.56 -4.07 -6.04
C GLY A 467 24.38 -4.90 -7.03
N ASP A 468 24.84 -6.08 -6.63
CA ASP A 468 25.70 -6.96 -7.43
C ASP A 468 24.93 -8.04 -8.20
N ARG A 469 23.63 -8.26 -7.90
CA ARG A 469 22.88 -9.44 -8.37
C ARG A 469 21.45 -9.12 -8.73
N ASN A 470 20.97 -9.78 -9.77
CA ASN A 470 19.55 -9.77 -10.11
C ASN A 470 18.77 -10.63 -9.11
N GLY A 471 17.57 -10.22 -8.72
CA GLY A 471 16.67 -11.00 -7.86
C GLY A 471 16.33 -10.31 -6.54
N VAL A 472 15.59 -11.02 -5.70
CA VAL A 472 15.13 -10.52 -4.40
C VAL A 472 15.81 -11.32 -3.29
N TYR A 473 16.23 -10.63 -2.24
CA TYR A 473 16.92 -11.21 -1.11
C TYR A 473 16.26 -10.78 0.19
N PRO A 474 16.20 -11.65 1.20
CA PRO A 474 15.80 -11.24 2.52
C PRO A 474 16.89 -10.37 3.17
N ARG A 475 16.47 -9.34 3.90
CA ARG A 475 17.39 -8.59 4.76
C ARG A 475 17.85 -9.46 5.93
N LYS A 476 19.09 -9.21 6.38
CA LYS A 476 19.60 -9.78 7.63
C LYS A 476 19.03 -9.01 8.81
N TRP A 477 18.65 -9.75 9.84
CA TRP A 477 18.11 -9.21 11.08
C TRP A 477 19.02 -9.66 12.23
N PRO A 478 19.54 -8.75 13.08
CA PRO A 478 20.44 -9.11 14.17
C PRO A 478 19.84 -10.13 15.14
N ASP A 479 18.54 -10.03 15.38
CA ASP A 479 17.83 -10.78 16.42
C ASP A 479 17.00 -11.96 15.87
N ARG A 480 17.17 -12.33 14.59
CA ARG A 480 16.44 -13.44 13.95
C ARG A 480 17.41 -14.42 13.30
N SER A 481 17.07 -15.72 13.34
CA SER A 481 17.93 -16.74 12.75
C SER A 481 17.93 -16.65 11.22
N GLU A 482 19.10 -16.83 10.59
CA GLU A 482 19.20 -16.84 9.12
C GLU A 482 18.29 -17.92 8.49
N LYS A 483 18.12 -19.05 9.19
CA LYS A 483 17.22 -20.13 8.78
C LYS A 483 15.76 -19.67 8.73
N ALA A 484 15.24 -19.08 9.81
CA ALA A 484 13.85 -18.60 9.87
C ALA A 484 13.59 -17.52 8.81
N VAL A 485 14.53 -16.60 8.63
CA VAL A 485 14.49 -15.57 7.59
C VAL A 485 14.37 -16.17 6.19
N MET A 486 15.21 -17.16 5.88
CA MET A 486 15.21 -17.79 4.56
C MET A 486 13.96 -18.67 4.33
N GLU A 487 13.49 -19.40 5.35
CA GLU A 487 12.26 -20.19 5.26
C GLU A 487 11.04 -19.31 5.02
N THR A 488 10.90 -18.21 5.77
CA THR A 488 9.81 -17.24 5.60
C THR A 488 9.86 -16.60 4.21
N PHE A 489 11.03 -16.18 3.73
CA PHE A 489 11.20 -15.66 2.37
C PHE A 489 10.71 -16.66 1.29
N ASN A 490 11.17 -17.91 1.38
CA ASN A 490 10.83 -18.93 0.38
C ASN A 490 9.33 -19.24 0.37
N ARG A 491 8.68 -19.30 1.54
CA ARG A 491 7.23 -19.54 1.64
C ARG A 491 6.42 -18.32 1.19
N PHE A 492 6.88 -17.12 1.54
CA PHE A 492 6.23 -15.88 1.15
C PHE A 492 6.15 -15.76 -0.37
N TYR A 493 7.29 -15.83 -1.06
CA TYR A 493 7.34 -15.76 -2.51
C TYR A 493 6.80 -17.03 -3.19
N GLY A 494 6.91 -18.18 -2.52
CA GLY A 494 6.28 -19.44 -2.91
C GLY A 494 4.76 -19.32 -3.13
N SER A 495 4.11 -18.40 -2.42
CA SER A 495 2.67 -18.17 -2.53
C SER A 495 2.30 -17.15 -3.63
N MET A 496 3.24 -16.32 -4.09
CA MET A 496 2.95 -15.22 -5.02
C MET A 496 2.51 -15.70 -6.41
N ALA A 497 3.08 -16.80 -6.91
CA ALA A 497 2.68 -17.39 -8.19
C ALA A 497 1.20 -17.78 -8.22
N LEU A 498 0.66 -18.29 -7.11
CA LEU A 498 -0.75 -18.66 -7.03
C LEU A 498 -1.66 -17.44 -7.24
N TYR A 499 -1.35 -16.32 -6.60
CA TYR A 499 -2.17 -15.11 -6.69
C TYR A 499 -2.12 -14.50 -8.09
N ASP A 500 -0.93 -14.45 -8.68
CA ASP A 500 -0.74 -14.01 -10.08
C ASP A 500 -1.56 -14.88 -11.04
N LEU A 501 -1.34 -16.20 -11.02
CA LEU A 501 -2.05 -17.13 -11.92
C LEU A 501 -3.56 -17.13 -11.69
N THR A 502 -4.02 -16.95 -10.45
CA THR A 502 -5.46 -16.81 -10.15
C THR A 502 -6.03 -15.56 -10.82
N ARG A 503 -5.33 -14.41 -10.75
CA ARG A 503 -5.76 -13.19 -11.44
C ARG A 503 -5.74 -13.36 -12.96
N GLN A 504 -4.69 -13.97 -13.51
CA GLN A 504 -4.60 -14.26 -14.94
C GLN A 504 -5.78 -15.12 -15.41
N TRP A 505 -6.16 -16.13 -14.62
CA TRP A 505 -7.32 -16.97 -14.91
C TRP A 505 -8.62 -16.15 -14.97
N ILE A 506 -8.83 -15.25 -14.01
CA ILE A 506 -10.08 -14.48 -13.94
C ILE A 506 -10.15 -13.44 -15.07
N LEU A 507 -9.09 -12.65 -15.26
CA LEU A 507 -9.15 -11.39 -16.01
C LEU A 507 -8.35 -11.36 -17.31
N GLU A 508 -7.27 -12.13 -17.45
CA GLU A 508 -6.32 -11.93 -18.55
C GLU A 508 -6.56 -12.86 -19.74
N ASP A 509 -6.61 -12.28 -20.94
CA ASP A 509 -6.67 -13.03 -22.19
C ASP A 509 -5.41 -13.88 -22.43
N GLY A 510 -5.52 -14.89 -23.30
CA GLY A 510 -4.40 -15.72 -23.72
C GLY A 510 -3.98 -16.80 -22.69
N PRO A 511 -2.87 -17.52 -22.95
CA PRO A 511 -2.34 -18.55 -22.06
C PRO A 511 -1.88 -17.99 -20.71
N PHE A 512 -1.65 -18.87 -19.73
CA PHE A 512 -0.95 -18.50 -18.50
C PHE A 512 0.51 -18.15 -18.77
N VAL A 513 1.01 -17.12 -18.09
CA VAL A 513 2.39 -16.65 -18.19
C VAL A 513 3.06 -16.81 -16.82
N CYS A 514 3.98 -17.76 -16.72
CA CYS A 514 4.81 -17.95 -15.52
C CYS A 514 6.12 -17.16 -15.68
N ASP A 515 6.08 -15.82 -15.64
CA ASP A 515 7.28 -14.97 -15.68
C ASP A 515 7.65 -14.46 -14.29
N PHE A 516 8.63 -15.13 -13.68
CA PHE A 516 9.13 -14.78 -12.34
C PHE A 516 10.61 -14.35 -12.35
N ARG A 517 11.08 -13.82 -13.48
CA ARG A 517 12.49 -13.36 -13.66
C ARG A 517 12.93 -12.35 -12.62
N TRP A 518 11.98 -11.58 -12.09
CA TRP A 518 12.22 -10.57 -11.07
C TRP A 518 12.64 -11.14 -9.71
N LEU A 519 12.35 -12.42 -9.43
CA LEU A 519 12.55 -13.08 -8.13
C LEU A 519 13.92 -13.77 -8.02
N ALA A 520 14.44 -14.30 -9.13
CA ALA A 520 15.59 -15.22 -9.12
C ALA A 520 16.82 -14.64 -9.82
N GLU A 521 17.99 -14.82 -9.18
CA GLU A 521 19.31 -14.49 -9.76
C GLU A 521 19.65 -15.35 -10.97
N HIS A 522 19.31 -16.62 -10.90
CA HIS A 522 19.45 -17.58 -12.00
C HIS A 522 18.07 -18.09 -12.36
N TYR A 523 17.47 -17.43 -13.35
CA TYR A 523 16.13 -17.75 -13.80
C TYR A 523 16.13 -18.95 -14.77
N ASP A 524 15.27 -19.91 -14.49
CA ASP A 524 15.01 -21.08 -15.31
C ASP A 524 13.51 -21.13 -15.59
N GLN A 525 13.14 -20.97 -16.86
CA GLN A 525 11.74 -20.91 -17.29
C GLN A 525 11.02 -22.25 -17.06
N ASP A 526 11.70 -23.39 -17.22
CA ASP A 526 11.08 -24.71 -17.01
C ASP A 526 10.80 -24.94 -15.53
N ARG A 527 11.72 -24.50 -14.67
CA ARG A 527 11.52 -24.53 -13.22
C ARG A 527 10.37 -23.61 -12.79
N ALA A 528 10.29 -22.40 -13.36
CA ALA A 528 9.22 -21.45 -13.10
C ALA A 528 7.85 -21.99 -13.53
N ASN A 529 7.77 -22.56 -14.74
CA ASN A 529 6.56 -23.21 -15.26
C ASN A 529 6.11 -24.35 -14.35
N LYS A 530 7.04 -25.24 -13.96
CA LYS A 530 6.74 -26.36 -13.06
C LYS A 530 6.25 -25.88 -11.69
N TRP A 531 6.94 -24.91 -11.09
CA TRP A 531 6.57 -24.36 -9.80
C TRP A 531 5.18 -23.73 -9.83
N GLY A 532 4.90 -22.84 -10.79
CA GLY A 532 3.59 -22.21 -10.94
C GLY A 532 2.47 -23.25 -11.13
N ASN A 533 2.71 -24.25 -11.97
CA ASN A 533 1.75 -25.33 -12.21
C ASN A 533 1.49 -26.20 -10.97
N ASP A 534 2.54 -26.60 -10.24
CA ASP A 534 2.42 -27.40 -9.02
C ASP A 534 1.68 -26.63 -7.92
N SER A 535 1.99 -25.34 -7.74
CA SER A 535 1.30 -24.45 -6.80
C SER A 535 -0.18 -24.26 -7.15
N PHE A 536 -0.50 -24.05 -8.44
CA PHE A 536 -1.89 -23.91 -8.89
C PHE A 536 -2.69 -25.20 -8.69
N ARG A 537 -2.09 -26.34 -9.05
CA ARG A 537 -2.69 -27.67 -8.87
C ARG A 537 -2.96 -28.01 -7.41
N GLN A 538 -2.08 -27.63 -6.50
CA GLN A 538 -2.26 -27.88 -5.08
C GLN A 538 -3.54 -27.22 -4.54
N VAL A 539 -3.94 -26.07 -5.09
CA VAL A 539 -5.11 -25.31 -4.61
C VAL A 539 -6.38 -25.64 -5.37
N TYR A 540 -6.28 -25.78 -6.70
CA TYR A 540 -7.45 -25.93 -7.58
C TYR A 540 -7.66 -27.36 -8.10
N GLY A 541 -6.70 -28.27 -7.89
CA GLY A 541 -6.80 -29.66 -8.33
C GLY A 541 -6.57 -29.89 -9.84
N VAL A 542 -6.35 -28.83 -10.60
CA VAL A 542 -6.11 -28.83 -12.06
C VAL A 542 -4.77 -28.19 -12.41
N THR A 543 -4.21 -28.54 -13.54
CA THR A 543 -2.99 -27.96 -14.10
C THR A 543 -3.30 -26.80 -15.05
N LEU A 544 -2.31 -25.96 -15.35
CA LEU A 544 -2.46 -24.83 -16.26
C LEU A 544 -2.80 -25.28 -17.69
N GLU A 545 -2.33 -26.47 -18.09
CA GLU A 545 -2.57 -27.07 -19.40
C GLU A 545 -4.00 -27.63 -19.56
N ASP A 546 -4.72 -27.86 -18.46
CA ASP A 546 -6.10 -28.35 -18.51
C ASP A 546 -7.07 -27.27 -19.02
N PHE A 547 -6.66 -26.00 -19.05
CA PHE A 547 -7.53 -24.87 -19.38
C PHE A 547 -7.76 -24.69 -20.87
N GLN A 548 -9.03 -24.55 -21.25
CA GLN A 548 -9.42 -24.04 -22.55
C GLN A 548 -9.22 -22.52 -22.60
N ILE A 549 -8.33 -22.06 -23.49
CA ILE A 549 -8.05 -20.64 -23.71
C ILE A 549 -9.03 -20.05 -24.73
N LEU A 550 -9.91 -19.15 -24.28
CA LEU A 550 -10.83 -18.40 -25.12
C LEU A 550 -10.07 -17.29 -25.85
N GLY A 551 -10.16 -17.25 -27.18
CA GLY A 551 -9.52 -16.22 -28.00
C GLY A 551 -8.15 -16.59 -28.58
N ALA A 552 -7.73 -17.85 -28.51
CA ALA A 552 -6.52 -18.35 -29.19
C ALA A 552 -6.68 -18.53 -30.72
N GLU A 553 -7.83 -18.18 -31.31
CA GLU A 553 -8.04 -18.14 -32.76
C GLU A 553 -8.00 -16.68 -33.24
N GLY A 554 -6.87 -16.28 -33.83
CA GLY A 554 -6.69 -14.95 -34.43
C GLY A 554 -5.22 -14.51 -34.52
N GLY A 555 -4.37 -15.33 -35.12
CA GLY A 555 -3.07 -14.92 -35.68
C GLY A 555 -3.21 -14.55 -37.15
#